data_AF-A0A9J6CWQ1-F1
#
_entry.id   AF-A0A9J6CWQ1-F1
#
_cell.length_a   1.000
_cell.length_b   1.000
_cell.length_c   1.000
_cell.angle_alpha   90.00
_cell.angle_beta   90.00
_cell.angle_gamma   90.00
#
_symmetry.space_group_name_H-M   'P 1'
#
loop_
_entity.id
_entity.type
_entity.pdbx_description
1 polymer ?
#
loop_
_entity_poly.entity_id
_entity_poly.type
_entity_poly.pdbx_seq_one_letter_code
_entity_poly.pdbx_strand_id
1 'polypeptide(L)'
;MSALMLADIVPSFTGGDTVPDVGVFSKISEQVGRLGGWRDSELVCIARCKMVGAAHDFAWWDDGVAVASTFSEFKYLALKRFDTEPVIFKTERFLNVRQKADEEVRSFASRLRILGTATVASSDSQDPVKASLRREILAEQLLSQFLLGLRDRVRRFVFSRDPKTFDKAIAIAVKEEQNEKVSWSNTLPVRFTEENTDIHEMHSRLDRLEKLVESLAVRNKWRSGGRLSRAAEKDEANDFAAAEISKQAPEKMEQATKDPCIWVGRHS
;
A
#
# COMPACT_ATOMS: atom_id res chain seq x y z
N MET A 1 9.73 7.68 -50.08
CA MET A 1 10.53 8.76 -49.47
C MET A 1 11.96 8.59 -49.94
N SER A 2 12.76 9.66 -50.04
CA SER A 2 14.21 9.56 -50.26
C SER A 2 14.93 9.20 -48.95
N ALA A 3 16.09 8.54 -49.04
CA ALA A 3 16.85 8.13 -47.85
C ALA A 3 17.24 9.32 -46.94
N LEU A 4 17.55 10.47 -47.54
CA LEU A 4 17.89 11.71 -46.81
C LEU A 4 16.74 12.19 -45.90
N MET A 5 15.48 12.11 -46.36
CA MET A 5 14.31 12.50 -45.56
C MET A 5 14.08 11.58 -44.35
N LEU A 6 14.60 10.34 -44.39
CA LEU A 6 14.61 9.45 -43.23
C LEU A 6 15.80 9.74 -42.31
N ALA A 7 16.95 10.17 -42.84
CA ALA A 7 18.10 10.58 -42.03
C ALA A 7 17.78 11.75 -41.09
N ASP A 8 16.87 12.66 -41.46
CA ASP A 8 16.41 13.75 -40.58
C ASP A 8 15.59 13.28 -39.37
N ILE A 9 15.01 12.07 -39.42
CA ILE A 9 14.31 11.45 -38.28
C ILE A 9 15.32 10.93 -37.23
N VAL A 10 16.56 10.64 -37.62
CA VAL A 10 17.61 10.25 -36.67
C VAL A 10 18.01 11.48 -35.85
N PRO A 11 17.85 11.46 -34.51
CA PRO A 11 18.21 12.59 -33.66
C PRO A 11 19.73 12.74 -33.58
N SER A 12 20.20 13.94 -33.27
CA SER A 12 21.62 14.16 -32.99
C SER A 12 21.98 13.66 -31.58
N PHE A 13 23.19 13.13 -31.41
CA PHE A 13 23.71 12.62 -30.14
C PHE A 13 25.00 13.35 -29.76
N THR A 14 25.14 13.78 -28.50
CA THR A 14 26.20 14.68 -28.03
C THR A 14 27.30 14.01 -27.19
N GLY A 15 27.03 12.82 -26.64
CA GLY A 15 27.98 12.09 -25.79
C GLY A 15 27.98 12.47 -24.30
N GLY A 16 26.91 13.11 -23.80
CA GLY A 16 26.70 13.39 -22.37
C GLY A 16 25.28 13.05 -21.90
N ASP A 17 24.94 13.40 -20.66
CA ASP A 17 23.67 13.04 -19.97
C ASP A 17 22.38 13.65 -20.57
N THR A 18 22.47 14.28 -21.74
CA THR A 18 21.35 14.91 -22.45
C THR A 18 20.55 13.89 -23.26
N VAL A 19 19.23 13.96 -23.18
CA VAL A 19 18.32 13.15 -24.04
C VAL A 19 18.54 13.53 -25.52
N PRO A 20 18.69 12.56 -26.46
CA PRO A 20 18.60 11.12 -26.27
C PRO A 20 19.87 10.48 -25.70
N ASP A 21 19.68 9.55 -24.76
CA ASP A 21 20.70 8.56 -24.37
C ASP A 21 21.20 7.74 -25.58
N VAL A 22 22.44 7.23 -25.52
CA VAL A 22 23.05 6.37 -26.56
C VAL A 22 22.18 5.14 -26.86
N GLY A 23 21.59 4.52 -25.84
CA GLY A 23 20.68 3.38 -26.00
C GLY A 23 19.34 3.72 -26.67
N VAL A 24 18.93 4.99 -26.65
CA VAL A 24 17.76 5.51 -27.39
C VAL A 24 18.16 5.89 -28.82
N PHE A 25 19.28 6.60 -28.98
CA PHE A 25 19.86 6.97 -30.28
C PHE A 25 20.11 5.74 -31.18
N SER A 26 20.74 4.69 -30.65
CA SER A 26 20.97 3.46 -31.41
C SER A 26 19.67 2.76 -31.81
N LYS A 27 18.66 2.70 -30.92
CA LYS A 27 17.35 2.08 -31.24
C LYS A 27 16.60 2.83 -32.34
N ILE A 28 16.59 4.17 -32.31
CA ILE A 28 15.98 4.98 -33.36
C ILE A 28 16.74 4.78 -34.68
N SER A 29 18.08 4.79 -34.63
CA SER A 29 18.93 4.52 -35.80
C SER A 29 18.62 3.16 -36.45
N GLU A 30 18.57 2.08 -35.67
CA GLU A 30 18.19 0.74 -36.17
C GLU A 30 16.77 0.72 -36.77
N GLN A 31 15.82 1.48 -36.20
CA GLN A 31 14.43 1.51 -36.70
C GLN A 31 14.34 2.28 -38.01
N VAL A 32 14.93 3.48 -38.08
CA VAL A 32 14.97 4.31 -39.29
C VAL A 32 15.74 3.61 -40.41
N GLY A 33 16.87 2.96 -40.10
CA GLY A 33 17.65 2.19 -41.08
C GLY A 33 16.86 1.02 -41.68
N ARG A 34 16.11 0.27 -40.85
CA ARG A 34 15.21 -0.80 -41.32
C ARG A 34 14.05 -0.26 -42.17
N LEU A 35 13.49 0.90 -41.81
CA LEU A 35 12.44 1.56 -42.61
C LEU A 35 12.96 2.12 -43.94
N GLY A 36 14.22 2.56 -43.96
CA GLY A 36 14.90 3.08 -45.15
C GLY A 36 15.55 2.02 -46.05
N GLY A 37 15.60 0.75 -45.61
CA GLY A 37 16.30 -0.33 -46.31
C GLY A 37 17.82 -0.13 -46.37
N TRP A 38 18.40 0.61 -45.42
CA TRP A 38 19.83 0.96 -45.42
C TRP A 38 20.71 -0.25 -45.09
N ARG A 39 21.87 -0.30 -45.74
CA ARG A 39 22.96 -1.24 -45.43
C ARG A 39 23.68 -0.80 -44.16
N ASP A 40 24.30 -1.73 -43.45
CA ASP A 40 25.07 -1.44 -42.22
C ASP A 40 26.07 -0.29 -42.37
N SER A 41 26.81 -0.24 -43.49
CA SER A 41 27.77 0.85 -43.76
C SER A 41 27.13 2.22 -43.98
N GLU A 42 25.92 2.26 -44.55
CA GLU A 42 25.13 3.49 -44.71
C GLU A 42 24.58 3.94 -43.36
N LEU A 43 24.09 2.99 -42.55
CA LEU A 43 23.57 3.25 -41.21
C LEU A 43 24.68 3.70 -40.23
N VAL A 44 25.88 3.11 -40.28
CA VAL A 44 27.06 3.58 -39.54
C VAL A 44 27.48 4.98 -39.98
N CYS A 45 27.52 5.24 -41.30
CA CYS A 45 27.86 6.57 -41.82
C CYS A 45 26.86 7.64 -41.34
N ILE A 46 25.55 7.39 -41.47
CA ILE A 46 24.51 8.30 -40.99
C ILE A 46 24.58 8.50 -39.47
N ALA A 47 24.87 7.44 -38.70
CA ALA A 47 25.02 7.54 -37.26
C ALA A 47 26.25 8.38 -36.85
N ARG A 48 27.41 8.21 -37.51
CA ARG A 48 28.59 9.08 -37.31
C ARG A 48 28.28 10.55 -37.65
N CYS A 49 27.57 10.80 -38.75
CA CYS A 49 27.13 12.15 -39.14
C CYS A 49 26.07 12.78 -38.22
N LYS A 50 25.44 12.00 -37.33
CA LYS A 50 24.51 12.46 -36.31
C LYS A 50 25.14 12.56 -34.92
N MET A 51 26.40 12.17 -34.76
CA MET A 51 27.17 12.42 -33.55
C MET A 51 27.79 13.83 -33.59
N VAL A 52 27.72 14.54 -32.46
CA VAL A 52 28.08 15.95 -32.28
C VAL A 52 28.90 16.11 -31.01
N GLY A 53 29.81 17.09 -30.93
CA GLY A 53 30.60 17.34 -29.72
C GLY A 53 31.46 16.14 -29.29
N ALA A 54 31.39 15.75 -28.01
CA ALA A 54 32.17 14.61 -27.51
C ALA A 54 31.84 13.28 -28.21
N ALA A 55 30.63 13.11 -28.73
CA ALA A 55 30.28 11.97 -29.57
C ALA A 55 30.85 12.07 -30.99
N HIS A 56 30.95 13.28 -31.57
CA HIS A 56 31.62 13.48 -32.86
C HIS A 56 33.08 13.06 -32.79
N ASP A 57 33.78 13.46 -31.73
CA ASP A 57 35.21 13.17 -31.61
C ASP A 57 35.47 11.67 -31.43
N PHE A 58 34.58 10.97 -30.73
CA PHE A 58 34.54 9.51 -30.69
C PHE A 58 34.18 8.87 -32.05
N ALA A 59 33.29 9.47 -32.84
CA ALA A 59 32.87 8.93 -34.14
C ALA A 59 33.96 8.97 -35.22
N TRP A 60 34.92 9.89 -35.11
CA TRP A 60 35.91 10.17 -36.15
C TRP A 60 37.38 10.03 -35.72
N TRP A 61 37.71 10.17 -34.43
CA TRP A 61 39.10 10.11 -33.92
C TRP A 61 39.39 8.90 -33.01
N ASP A 62 38.40 8.07 -32.69
CA ASP A 62 38.63 6.78 -31.99
C ASP A 62 38.93 5.69 -33.02
N ASP A 63 40.17 5.17 -33.02
CA ASP A 63 40.64 4.14 -33.96
C ASP A 63 39.74 2.88 -33.95
N GLY A 64 39.17 2.52 -32.80
CA GLY A 64 38.27 1.37 -32.67
C GLY A 64 36.92 1.60 -33.36
N VAL A 65 36.40 2.83 -33.28
CA VAL A 65 35.14 3.22 -33.91
C VAL A 65 35.30 3.45 -35.42
N ALA A 66 36.43 4.02 -35.83
CA ALA A 66 36.72 4.34 -37.24
C ALA A 66 36.69 3.08 -38.13
N VAL A 67 37.17 1.95 -37.62
CA VAL A 67 37.23 0.65 -38.32
C VAL A 67 35.90 -0.13 -38.26
N ALA A 68 34.96 0.22 -37.37
CA ALA A 68 33.69 -0.49 -37.22
C ALA A 68 32.90 -0.57 -38.54
N SER A 69 32.62 -1.79 -38.98
CA SER A 69 32.09 -2.10 -40.32
C SER A 69 30.60 -2.38 -40.33
N THR A 70 30.09 -2.91 -39.21
CA THR A 70 28.69 -3.20 -38.94
C THR A 70 28.11 -2.20 -37.94
N PHE A 71 26.80 -1.98 -37.99
CA PHE A 71 26.13 -1.16 -36.98
C PHE A 71 26.15 -1.83 -35.60
N SER A 72 26.24 -3.17 -35.55
CA SER A 72 26.36 -3.92 -34.29
C SER A 72 27.67 -3.62 -33.55
N GLU A 73 28.80 -3.57 -34.26
CA GLU A 73 30.10 -3.16 -33.71
C GLU A 73 30.07 -1.70 -33.23
N PHE A 74 29.59 -0.79 -34.08
CA PHE A 74 29.46 0.64 -33.76
C PHE A 74 28.59 0.87 -32.51
N LYS A 75 27.43 0.21 -32.43
CA LYS A 75 26.52 0.23 -31.27
C LYS A 75 27.20 -0.29 -30.01
N TYR A 76 27.92 -1.40 -30.08
CA TYR A 76 28.64 -1.95 -28.93
C TYR A 76 29.72 -0.98 -28.40
N LEU A 77 30.51 -0.38 -29.30
CA LEU A 77 31.52 0.61 -28.92
C LEU A 77 30.89 1.87 -28.33
N ALA A 78 29.83 2.40 -28.95
CA ALA A 78 29.12 3.59 -28.47
C ALA A 78 28.52 3.36 -27.07
N LEU A 79 27.87 2.21 -26.85
CA LEU A 79 27.41 1.82 -25.51
C LEU A 79 28.58 1.72 -24.53
N LYS A 80 29.67 1.02 -24.88
CA LYS A 80 30.86 0.91 -24.02
C LYS A 80 31.49 2.26 -23.65
N ARG A 81 31.34 3.29 -24.50
CA ARG A 81 31.92 4.63 -24.29
C ARG A 81 31.01 5.59 -23.51
N PHE A 82 29.70 5.50 -23.70
CA PHE A 82 28.73 6.49 -23.21
C PHE A 82 27.66 5.93 -22.26
N ASP A 83 27.43 4.61 -22.22
CA ASP A 83 26.61 4.01 -21.17
C ASP A 83 27.43 3.86 -19.89
N THR A 84 27.57 4.97 -19.16
CA THR A 84 28.38 5.09 -17.94
C THR A 84 27.74 4.45 -16.71
N GLU A 85 26.48 3.98 -16.78
CA GLU A 85 25.74 3.45 -15.63
C GLU A 85 25.92 1.93 -15.47
N PRO A 86 26.58 1.44 -14.40
CA PRO A 86 26.71 0.01 -14.13
C PRO A 86 25.37 -0.75 -14.07
N VAL A 87 25.36 -1.96 -14.63
CA VAL A 87 24.20 -2.86 -14.69
C VAL A 87 23.59 -3.15 -13.31
N ILE A 88 24.40 -3.11 -12.24
CA ILE A 88 23.91 -3.28 -10.87
C ILE A 88 22.91 -2.17 -10.47
N PHE A 89 23.21 -0.90 -10.72
CA PHE A 89 22.30 0.21 -10.38
C PHE A 89 21.02 0.20 -11.23
N LYS A 90 21.11 -0.19 -12.51
CA LYS A 90 19.93 -0.46 -13.36
C LYS A 90 19.05 -1.56 -12.75
N THR A 91 19.67 -2.61 -12.24
CA THR A 91 18.99 -3.75 -11.61
C THR A 91 18.36 -3.36 -10.27
N GLU A 92 19.07 -2.63 -9.41
CA GLU A 92 18.54 -2.08 -8.16
C GLU A 92 17.36 -1.13 -8.40
N ARG A 93 17.46 -0.24 -9.41
CA ARG A 93 16.38 0.68 -9.79
C ARG A 93 15.14 -0.07 -10.30
N PHE A 94 15.33 -1.24 -10.94
CA PHE A 94 14.25 -2.12 -11.38
C PHE A 94 13.60 -2.88 -10.20
N LEU A 95 14.40 -3.50 -9.31
CA LEU A 95 13.89 -4.30 -8.19
C LEU A 95 13.23 -3.45 -7.07
N ASN A 96 13.73 -2.23 -6.86
CA ASN A 96 13.18 -1.30 -5.85
C ASN A 96 12.08 -0.39 -6.41
N VAL A 97 11.62 -0.60 -7.66
CA VAL A 97 10.61 0.27 -8.27
C VAL A 97 9.25 0.10 -7.60
N ARG A 98 8.63 1.21 -7.20
CA ARG A 98 7.26 1.27 -6.67
C ARG A 98 6.45 2.30 -7.45
N GLN A 99 5.13 2.14 -7.46
CA GLN A 99 4.17 3.11 -7.99
C GLN A 99 4.17 4.36 -7.11
N LYS A 100 4.30 5.56 -7.70
CA LYS A 100 4.24 6.82 -6.94
C LYS A 100 2.81 7.11 -6.48
N ALA A 101 2.65 7.98 -5.48
CA ALA A 101 1.35 8.34 -4.91
C ALA A 101 0.31 8.73 -5.99
N ASP A 102 0.68 9.60 -6.92
CA ASP A 102 -0.19 10.17 -7.96
C ASP A 102 0.01 9.53 -9.36
N GLU A 103 0.74 8.42 -9.44
CA GLU A 103 1.05 7.77 -10.70
C GLU A 103 0.00 6.71 -11.06
N GLU A 104 -0.65 6.88 -12.20
CA GLU A 104 -1.61 5.90 -12.73
C GLU A 104 -0.95 4.53 -12.99
N VAL A 105 -1.72 3.46 -12.81
CA VAL A 105 -1.26 2.06 -13.02
C VAL A 105 -0.61 1.87 -14.39
N ARG A 106 -1.13 2.51 -15.44
CA ARG A 106 -0.58 2.42 -16.81
C ARG A 106 0.79 3.10 -16.93
N SER A 107 0.98 4.23 -16.27
CA SER A 107 2.25 4.97 -16.25
C SER A 107 3.31 4.21 -15.46
N PHE A 108 2.93 3.65 -14.32
CA PHE A 108 3.79 2.74 -13.53
C PHE A 108 4.21 1.51 -14.36
N ALA A 109 3.27 0.82 -15.01
CA ALA A 109 3.56 -0.35 -15.83
C ALA A 109 4.50 -0.02 -17.02
N SER A 110 4.32 1.13 -17.66
CA SER A 110 5.21 1.61 -18.74
C SER A 110 6.62 1.92 -18.21
N ARG A 111 6.74 2.59 -17.06
CA ARG A 111 8.03 2.89 -16.42
C ARG A 111 8.76 1.62 -15.97
N LEU A 112 8.03 0.65 -15.43
CA LEU A 112 8.53 -0.67 -15.07
C LEU A 112 9.01 -1.46 -16.31
N ARG A 113 8.28 -1.41 -17.44
CA ARG A 113 8.72 -1.98 -18.73
C ARG A 113 10.05 -1.37 -19.20
N ILE A 114 10.17 -0.05 -19.17
CA ILE A 114 11.40 0.64 -19.58
C ILE A 114 12.59 0.16 -18.74
N LEU A 115 12.46 0.16 -17.42
CA LEU A 115 13.51 -0.31 -16.50
C LEU A 115 13.87 -1.80 -16.71
N GLY A 116 12.88 -2.68 -16.86
CA GLY A 116 13.13 -4.11 -17.11
C GLY A 116 13.79 -4.39 -18.47
N THR A 117 13.49 -3.61 -19.51
CA THR A 117 14.22 -3.74 -20.78
C THR A 117 15.64 -3.19 -20.71
N ALA A 118 15.92 -2.22 -19.85
CA ALA A 118 17.27 -1.65 -19.67
C ALA A 118 18.24 -2.64 -18.99
N THR A 119 17.78 -3.47 -18.05
CA THR A 119 18.62 -4.48 -17.40
C THR A 119 19.01 -5.61 -18.36
N VAL A 120 18.11 -6.04 -19.25
CA VAL A 120 18.34 -7.15 -20.19
C VAL A 120 19.02 -6.72 -21.50
N ALA A 121 18.93 -5.44 -21.89
CA ALA A 121 19.54 -4.91 -23.12
C ALA A 121 21.08 -4.92 -23.14
N SER A 122 21.74 -5.14 -21.99
CA SER A 122 23.22 -5.22 -21.89
C SER A 122 23.80 -6.52 -22.49
N SER A 123 22.98 -7.37 -23.14
CA SER A 123 23.36 -8.70 -23.62
C SER A 123 22.64 -9.04 -24.95
N ASP A 124 23.14 -8.54 -26.08
CA ASP A 124 22.63 -8.92 -27.42
C ASP A 124 23.19 -10.29 -27.86
N SER A 125 22.81 -11.36 -27.15
CA SER A 125 23.13 -12.73 -27.56
C SER A 125 22.39 -13.13 -28.84
N GLN A 126 23.13 -13.45 -29.90
CA GLN A 126 22.59 -13.90 -31.20
C GLN A 126 21.86 -15.27 -31.13
N ASP A 127 22.03 -16.02 -30.03
CA ASP A 127 21.36 -17.29 -29.77
C ASP A 127 19.84 -17.09 -29.54
N PRO A 128 18.96 -17.66 -30.39
CA PRO A 128 17.51 -17.46 -30.29
C PRO A 128 16.89 -18.18 -29.08
N VAL A 129 17.48 -19.27 -28.59
CA VAL A 129 16.99 -20.01 -27.42
C VAL A 129 17.27 -19.18 -26.17
N LYS A 130 18.48 -18.65 -26.04
CA LYS A 130 18.83 -17.69 -24.96
C LYS A 130 18.02 -16.39 -25.07
N ALA A 131 17.71 -15.92 -26.27
CA ALA A 131 16.84 -14.75 -26.45
C ALA A 131 15.38 -15.03 -26.02
N SER A 132 14.86 -16.25 -26.24
CA SER A 132 13.53 -16.64 -25.77
C SER A 132 13.46 -16.74 -24.25
N LEU A 133 14.39 -17.49 -23.63
CA LEU A 133 14.45 -17.69 -22.18
C LEU A 133 14.59 -16.35 -21.42
N ARG A 134 15.39 -15.40 -21.94
CA ARG A 134 15.50 -14.06 -21.34
C ARG A 134 14.22 -13.23 -21.40
N ARG A 135 13.35 -13.43 -22.41
CA ARG A 135 12.04 -12.76 -22.49
C ARG A 135 11.05 -13.34 -21.47
N GLU A 136 11.10 -14.65 -21.27
CA GLU A 136 10.28 -15.38 -20.29
C GLU A 136 10.62 -14.95 -18.87
N ILE A 137 11.90 -15.02 -18.48
CA ILE A 137 12.41 -14.54 -17.18
C ILE A 137 12.06 -13.05 -16.97
N LEU A 138 12.21 -12.20 -17.99
CA LEU A 138 11.82 -10.79 -17.92
C LEU A 138 10.30 -10.60 -17.73
N ALA A 139 9.46 -11.44 -18.33
CA ALA A 139 8.01 -11.38 -18.16
C ALA A 139 7.58 -11.78 -16.74
N GLU A 140 8.21 -12.81 -16.15
CA GLU A 140 8.00 -13.19 -14.75
C GLU A 140 8.48 -12.10 -13.78
N GLN A 141 9.67 -11.53 -14.03
CA GLN A 141 10.21 -10.44 -13.22
C GLN A 141 9.34 -9.18 -13.31
N LEU A 142 8.84 -8.81 -14.49
CA LEU A 142 7.90 -7.70 -14.66
C LEU A 142 6.60 -7.95 -13.89
N LEU A 143 6.03 -9.17 -13.95
CA LEU A 143 4.84 -9.52 -13.19
C LEU A 143 5.09 -9.42 -11.68
N SER A 144 6.18 -10.00 -11.18
CA SER A 144 6.55 -9.98 -9.76
C SER A 144 6.78 -8.56 -9.23
N GLN A 145 7.60 -7.74 -9.91
CA GLN A 145 7.87 -6.36 -9.50
C GLN A 145 6.66 -5.44 -9.67
N PHE A 146 5.75 -5.71 -10.62
CA PHE A 146 4.48 -5.01 -10.71
C PHE A 146 3.59 -5.30 -9.49
N LEU A 147 3.41 -6.59 -9.15
CA LEU A 147 2.59 -7.01 -8.02
C LEU A 147 3.14 -6.45 -6.69
N LEU A 148 4.46 -6.53 -6.46
CA LEU A 148 5.11 -5.97 -5.29
C LEU A 148 5.10 -4.42 -5.27
N GLY A 149 5.14 -3.80 -6.45
CA GLY A 149 5.27 -2.34 -6.60
C GLY A 149 3.97 -1.54 -6.66
N LEU A 150 2.82 -2.19 -6.83
CA LEU A 150 1.50 -1.53 -6.80
C LEU A 150 1.17 -0.91 -5.43
N ARG A 151 0.45 0.22 -5.45
CA ARG A 151 -0.15 0.84 -4.25
C ARG A 151 -1.11 -0.13 -3.55
N ASP A 152 -1.02 -0.22 -2.23
CA ASP A 152 -1.68 -1.21 -1.36
C ASP A 152 -3.18 -1.43 -1.65
N ARG A 153 -3.92 -0.34 -1.88
CA ARG A 153 -5.36 -0.35 -2.16
C ARG A 153 -5.69 -1.21 -3.38
N VAL A 154 -5.04 -0.93 -4.51
CA VAL A 154 -5.17 -1.71 -5.76
C VAL A 154 -4.51 -3.09 -5.61
N ARG A 155 -3.33 -3.15 -4.99
CA ARG A 155 -2.51 -4.37 -4.85
C ARG A 155 -3.33 -5.54 -4.28
N ARG A 156 -4.13 -5.31 -3.22
CA ARG A 156 -4.97 -6.36 -2.59
C ARG A 156 -5.91 -7.06 -3.57
N PHE A 157 -6.60 -6.30 -4.43
CA PHE A 157 -7.57 -6.83 -5.40
C PHE A 157 -6.94 -7.47 -6.64
N VAL A 158 -5.66 -7.16 -6.91
CA VAL A 158 -4.88 -7.81 -7.95
C VAL A 158 -4.36 -9.16 -7.45
N PHE A 159 -3.79 -9.22 -6.24
CA PHE A 159 -3.38 -10.47 -5.60
C PHE A 159 -4.54 -11.47 -5.43
N SER A 160 -5.73 -11.01 -5.03
CA SER A 160 -6.90 -11.89 -4.87
C SER A 160 -7.45 -12.48 -6.18
N ARG A 161 -6.88 -12.10 -7.35
CA ARG A 161 -7.23 -12.63 -8.67
C ARG A 161 -6.08 -13.37 -9.38
N ASP A 162 -4.94 -13.55 -8.70
CA ASP A 162 -3.82 -14.40 -9.13
C ASP A 162 -3.46 -14.33 -10.65
N PRO A 163 -3.10 -13.13 -11.16
CA PRO A 163 -2.87 -12.94 -12.59
C PRO A 163 -1.58 -13.62 -13.07
N LYS A 164 -1.74 -14.69 -13.87
CA LYS A 164 -0.62 -15.46 -14.44
C LYS A 164 0.18 -14.77 -15.55
N THR A 165 -0.19 -13.55 -15.97
CA THR A 165 0.60 -12.76 -16.93
C THR A 165 0.58 -11.28 -16.56
N PHE A 166 1.65 -10.57 -16.91
CA PHE A 166 1.82 -9.14 -16.62
C PHE A 166 0.69 -8.28 -17.21
N ASP A 167 0.29 -8.51 -18.47
CA ASP A 167 -0.83 -7.77 -19.08
C ASP A 167 -2.19 -8.06 -18.42
N LYS A 168 -2.42 -9.27 -17.91
CA LYS A 168 -3.61 -9.57 -17.08
C LYS A 168 -3.56 -8.81 -15.75
N ALA A 169 -2.39 -8.73 -15.11
CA ALA A 169 -2.22 -7.96 -13.88
C ALA A 169 -2.49 -6.47 -14.11
N ILE A 170 -1.98 -5.88 -15.20
CA ILE A 170 -2.25 -4.49 -15.60
C ILE A 170 -3.76 -4.28 -15.84
N ALA A 171 -4.41 -5.16 -16.60
CA ALA A 171 -5.83 -5.02 -16.92
C ALA A 171 -6.73 -5.04 -15.65
N ILE A 172 -6.41 -5.92 -14.68
CA ILE A 172 -7.09 -5.96 -13.38
C ILE A 172 -6.80 -4.69 -12.57
N ALA A 173 -5.54 -4.30 -12.46
CA ALA A 173 -5.12 -3.14 -11.68
C ALA A 173 -5.72 -1.82 -12.20
N VAL A 174 -5.82 -1.64 -13.52
CA VAL A 174 -6.48 -0.49 -14.16
C VAL A 174 -7.99 -0.48 -13.87
N LYS A 175 -8.66 -1.63 -13.87
CA LYS A 175 -10.08 -1.71 -13.51
C LYS A 175 -10.31 -1.31 -12.06
N GLU A 176 -9.46 -1.73 -11.13
CA GLU A 176 -9.61 -1.36 -9.72
C GLU A 176 -9.21 0.10 -9.44
N GLU A 177 -8.25 0.66 -10.16
CA GLU A 177 -7.95 2.11 -10.13
C GLU A 177 -9.14 2.95 -10.64
N GLN A 178 -9.92 2.43 -11.61
CA GLN A 178 -11.18 3.04 -12.04
C GLN A 178 -12.30 2.88 -11.01
N ASN A 179 -12.43 1.70 -10.39
CA ASN A 179 -13.39 1.46 -9.31
C ASN A 179 -13.13 2.39 -8.12
N GLU A 180 -11.88 2.54 -7.68
CA GLU A 180 -11.50 3.41 -6.55
C GLU A 180 -11.88 4.88 -6.81
N LYS A 181 -11.62 5.38 -8.04
CA LYS A 181 -12.02 6.74 -8.45
C LYS A 181 -13.54 6.97 -8.33
N VAL A 182 -14.37 5.97 -8.68
CA VAL A 182 -15.85 6.02 -8.57
C VAL A 182 -16.33 5.83 -7.13
N SER A 183 -15.72 4.93 -6.35
CA SER A 183 -16.06 4.73 -4.95
C SER A 183 -15.77 5.99 -4.12
N TRP A 184 -14.68 6.70 -4.40
CA TRP A 184 -14.37 7.96 -3.71
C TRP A 184 -15.38 9.07 -4.03
N SER A 185 -15.75 9.26 -5.31
CA SER A 185 -16.79 10.24 -5.68
C SER A 185 -18.16 9.91 -5.11
N ASN A 186 -18.46 8.62 -4.94
CA ASN A 186 -19.72 8.12 -4.38
C ASN A 186 -19.65 7.90 -2.86
N THR A 187 -18.71 8.56 -2.16
CA THR A 187 -18.72 8.69 -0.70
C THR A 187 -19.84 9.64 -0.29
N LEU A 188 -21.08 9.18 -0.44
CA LEU A 188 -22.22 9.78 0.24
C LEU A 188 -21.88 9.82 1.74
N PRO A 189 -22.00 10.98 2.43
CA PRO A 189 -21.88 10.98 3.87
C PRO A 189 -22.92 10.02 4.42
N VAL A 190 -22.48 9.06 5.23
CA VAL A 190 -23.40 8.19 5.98
C VAL A 190 -24.25 9.11 6.82
N ARG A 191 -25.49 9.34 6.38
CA ARG A 191 -26.51 9.94 7.21
C ARG A 191 -26.79 8.95 8.33
N PHE A 192 -26.12 9.16 9.45
CA PHE A 192 -26.61 8.69 10.74
C PHE A 192 -28.07 9.13 10.82
N THR A 193 -28.98 8.16 10.77
CA THR A 193 -30.37 8.36 11.18
C THR A 193 -30.38 8.85 12.62
N GLU A 194 -31.41 9.58 13.02
CA GLU A 194 -31.34 10.58 14.10
C GLU A 194 -31.32 10.00 15.54
N GLU A 195 -30.53 8.95 15.81
CA GLU A 195 -30.31 8.34 17.14
C GLU A 195 -29.77 9.33 18.19
N ASN A 196 -29.31 10.52 17.79
CA ASN A 196 -28.89 11.58 18.71
C ASN A 196 -30.02 12.07 19.63
N THR A 197 -31.30 11.97 19.23
CA THR A 197 -32.42 12.24 20.16
C THR A 197 -32.44 11.24 21.31
N ASP A 198 -32.30 9.96 20.96
CA ASP A 198 -32.50 8.84 21.86
C ASP A 198 -31.29 8.70 22.81
N ILE A 199 -30.08 8.92 22.29
CA ILE A 199 -28.86 9.05 23.07
C ILE A 199 -28.97 10.23 24.06
N HIS A 200 -29.45 11.39 23.62
CA HIS A 200 -29.60 12.55 24.50
C HIS A 200 -30.71 12.36 25.55
N GLU A 201 -31.81 11.67 25.21
CA GLU A 201 -32.84 11.28 26.18
C GLU A 201 -32.29 10.27 27.19
N MET A 202 -31.53 9.26 26.75
CA MET A 202 -30.89 8.28 27.64
C MET A 202 -29.92 8.92 28.62
N HIS A 203 -29.04 9.83 28.16
CA HIS A 203 -28.20 10.63 29.07
C HIS A 203 -29.06 11.46 30.03
N SER A 204 -30.09 12.15 29.53
CA SER A 204 -31.01 12.94 30.36
C SER A 204 -31.79 12.10 31.39
N ARG A 205 -31.97 10.80 31.15
CA ARG A 205 -32.59 9.84 32.08
C ARG A 205 -31.60 9.29 33.09
N LEU A 206 -30.34 9.03 32.69
CA LEU A 206 -29.26 8.64 33.59
C LEU A 206 -28.96 9.74 34.62
N ASP A 207 -28.82 11.00 34.19
CA ASP A 207 -28.68 12.18 35.05
C ASP A 207 -29.76 12.29 36.14
N ARG A 208 -31.00 11.93 35.80
CA ARG A 208 -32.15 11.96 36.73
C ARG A 208 -32.10 10.79 37.71
N LEU A 209 -31.66 9.61 37.26
CA LEU A 209 -31.49 8.44 38.11
C LEU A 209 -30.36 8.64 39.12
N GLU A 210 -29.22 9.21 38.70
CA GLU A 210 -28.10 9.53 39.59
C GLU A 210 -28.52 10.49 40.70
N LYS A 211 -29.14 11.63 40.36
CA LYS A 211 -29.66 12.61 41.34
C LYS A 211 -30.73 12.01 42.27
N LEU A 212 -31.52 11.05 41.80
CA LEU A 212 -32.45 10.29 42.65
C LEU A 212 -31.71 9.35 43.62
N VAL A 213 -30.70 8.62 43.17
CA VAL A 213 -29.85 7.74 44.00
C VAL A 213 -29.12 8.56 45.07
N GLU A 214 -28.53 9.71 44.72
CA GLU A 214 -27.93 10.65 45.69
C GLU A 214 -28.97 11.11 46.73
N SER A 215 -30.17 11.53 46.28
CA SER A 215 -31.23 11.98 47.19
C SER A 215 -31.68 10.87 48.15
N LEU A 216 -31.64 9.61 47.73
CA LEU A 216 -31.96 8.44 48.55
C LEU A 216 -30.82 8.08 49.49
N ALA A 217 -29.56 8.18 49.07
CA ALA A 217 -28.39 8.01 49.93
C ALA A 217 -28.36 9.05 51.05
N VAL A 218 -28.60 10.33 50.73
CA VAL A 218 -28.76 11.42 51.70
C VAL A 218 -29.94 11.14 52.64
N ARG A 219 -31.12 10.80 52.11
CA ARG A 219 -32.32 10.49 52.91
C ARG A 219 -32.12 9.29 53.85
N ASN A 220 -31.36 8.28 53.42
CA ASN A 220 -31.00 7.14 54.26
C ASN A 220 -29.97 7.52 55.35
N LYS A 221 -29.01 8.41 55.05
CA LYS A 221 -28.07 8.96 56.04
C LYS A 221 -28.78 9.77 57.14
N TRP A 222 -29.81 10.55 56.78
CA TRP A 222 -30.68 11.21 57.78
C TRP A 222 -31.53 10.20 58.57
N ARG A 223 -32.04 9.14 57.92
CA ARG A 223 -32.81 8.08 58.60
C ARG A 223 -31.98 7.21 59.55
N SER A 224 -30.70 6.97 59.29
CA SER A 224 -29.82 6.27 60.23
C SER A 224 -29.42 7.15 61.40
N GLY A 225 -29.03 8.41 61.16
CA GLY A 225 -28.74 9.38 62.23
C GLY A 225 -29.93 9.61 63.18
N GLY A 226 -31.13 9.80 62.62
CA GLY A 226 -32.35 9.97 63.42
C GLY A 226 -32.82 8.72 64.18
N ARG A 227 -32.33 7.52 63.82
CA ARG A 227 -32.53 6.29 64.62
C ARG A 227 -31.52 6.16 65.75
N LEU A 228 -30.25 6.52 65.51
CA LEU A 228 -29.22 6.55 66.55
C LEU A 228 -29.56 7.56 67.65
N SER A 229 -30.04 8.75 67.28
CA SER A 229 -30.47 9.79 68.22
C SER A 229 -31.57 9.28 69.18
N ARG A 230 -32.61 8.63 68.62
CA ARG A 230 -33.75 8.08 69.40
C ARG A 230 -33.49 6.72 70.05
N ALA A 231 -32.31 6.13 69.85
CA ALA A 231 -31.82 5.02 70.66
C ALA A 231 -31.15 5.58 71.92
N ALA A 232 -30.19 6.50 71.75
CA ALA A 232 -29.49 7.15 72.86
C ALA A 232 -30.45 7.82 73.87
N GLU A 233 -31.44 8.60 73.40
CA GLU A 233 -32.48 9.22 74.26
C GLU A 233 -33.38 8.20 74.99
N LYS A 234 -33.36 6.92 74.60
CA LYS A 234 -34.13 5.85 75.25
C LYS A 234 -33.29 5.00 76.20
N ASP A 235 -32.02 4.79 75.90
CA ASP A 235 -31.14 3.99 76.75
C ASP A 235 -30.81 4.75 78.05
N GLU A 236 -30.49 6.06 77.98
CA GLU A 236 -30.30 6.91 79.17
C GLU A 236 -31.57 7.02 80.05
N ALA A 237 -32.76 6.91 79.44
CA ALA A 237 -34.03 6.94 80.17
C ALA A 237 -34.41 5.59 80.82
N ASN A 238 -33.73 4.50 80.48
CA ASN A 238 -34.09 3.14 80.91
C ASN A 238 -33.12 2.57 81.96
N ASP A 239 -31.84 2.98 81.95
CA ASP A 239 -30.86 2.60 82.97
C ASP A 239 -31.25 3.11 84.38
N PHE A 240 -31.99 4.21 84.49
CA PHE A 240 -32.55 4.69 85.77
C PHE A 240 -33.71 3.85 86.30
N ALA A 241 -34.30 2.96 85.49
CA ALA A 241 -35.42 2.09 85.87
C ALA A 241 -35.01 0.62 86.09
N ALA A 242 -33.88 0.18 85.51
CA ALA A 242 -33.44 -1.21 85.52
C ALA A 242 -32.83 -1.71 86.85
N ALA A 243 -32.55 -0.82 87.81
CA ALA A 243 -31.85 -1.15 89.06
C ALA A 243 -32.74 -1.86 90.13
N GLU A 244 -34.06 -1.66 90.12
CA GLU A 244 -34.92 -1.93 91.29
C GLU A 244 -35.66 -3.29 91.24
N ILE A 245 -35.57 -4.07 90.14
CA ILE A 245 -36.31 -5.34 89.98
C ILE A 245 -35.36 -6.52 89.66
N SER A 246 -34.37 -6.74 90.51
CA SER A 246 -33.59 -7.98 90.53
C SER A 246 -34.10 -8.95 91.61
N LYS A 247 -35.27 -9.57 91.38
CA LYS A 247 -35.78 -10.72 92.14
C LYS A 247 -36.87 -11.47 91.37
N GLN A 248 -36.90 -12.79 91.60
CA GLN A 248 -37.85 -13.79 91.09
C GLN A 248 -37.73 -14.19 89.61
N ALA A 249 -37.44 -15.48 89.44
CA ALA A 249 -37.56 -16.29 88.22
C ALA A 249 -38.97 -16.98 88.24
N PRO A 250 -39.31 -18.03 87.44
CA PRO A 250 -38.53 -18.78 86.44
C PRO A 250 -39.32 -19.06 85.13
N GLU A 251 -38.86 -20.05 84.34
CA GLU A 251 -39.65 -21.01 83.52
C GLU A 251 -40.73 -20.48 82.53
N LYS A 252 -40.89 -20.98 81.30
CA LYS A 252 -40.84 -22.39 80.86
C LYS A 252 -41.03 -22.49 79.33
N MET A 253 -40.57 -23.60 78.71
CA MET A 253 -41.19 -24.34 77.57
C MET A 253 -41.57 -23.63 76.23
N GLU A 254 -41.75 -24.30 75.08
CA GLU A 254 -41.23 -25.58 74.55
C GLU A 254 -41.67 -25.80 73.08
N GLN A 255 -40.71 -26.04 72.16
CA GLN A 255 -40.91 -26.64 70.81
C GLN A 255 -41.85 -25.82 69.85
N ALA A 256 -42.12 -26.18 68.57
CA ALA A 256 -41.81 -27.37 67.78
C ALA A 256 -41.69 -27.07 66.25
N THR A 257 -40.85 -27.84 65.51
CA THR A 257 -41.07 -28.55 64.19
C THR A 257 -41.92 -27.91 63.05
N LYS A 258 -41.84 -28.22 61.73
CA LYS A 258 -41.05 -29.02 60.73
C LYS A 258 -41.63 -28.64 59.32
N ASP A 259 -41.22 -29.07 58.11
CA ASP A 259 -40.17 -29.94 57.51
C ASP A 259 -39.94 -29.49 56.02
N PRO A 260 -38.85 -29.89 55.31
CA PRO A 260 -38.53 -29.40 53.95
C PRO A 260 -38.65 -30.43 52.79
N CYS A 261 -38.68 -29.93 51.54
CA CYS A 261 -38.30 -30.56 50.24
C CYS A 261 -38.12 -29.41 49.19
N ILE A 262 -37.10 -29.24 48.31
CA ILE A 262 -36.30 -30.13 47.42
C ILE A 262 -37.17 -30.73 46.27
N TRP A 263 -36.82 -30.81 44.98
CA TRP A 263 -35.62 -30.49 44.13
C TRP A 263 -35.81 -29.12 43.37
N VAL A 264 -35.37 -28.75 42.15
CA VAL A 264 -34.64 -29.28 40.94
C VAL A 264 -34.00 -28.04 40.23
N GLY A 265 -32.94 -28.02 39.39
CA GLY A 265 -31.97 -29.02 38.87
C GLY A 265 -31.79 -28.96 37.33
N ARG A 266 -30.57 -28.72 36.79
CA ARG A 266 -30.23 -28.89 35.34
C ARG A 266 -28.73 -29.15 35.12
N HIS A 267 -28.41 -29.85 34.03
CA HIS A 267 -27.10 -30.42 33.66
C HIS A 267 -26.05 -29.45 33.12
N SER A 268 -24.78 -29.87 33.26
CA SER A 268 -23.73 -29.74 32.23
C SER A 268 -23.64 -31.05 31.43
#